data_AF-A0A9E0YHD7-F1
#
_entry.id   AF-A0A9E0YHD7-F1
#
_cell.length_a   1.000
_cell.length_b   1.000
_cell.length_c   1.000
_cell.angle_alpha   90.00
_cell.angle_beta   90.00
_cell.angle_gamma   90.00
#
_symmetry.space_group_name_H-M   'P 1'
#
loop_
_entity.id
_entity.type
_entity.pdbx_description
1 polymer ?
#
loop_
_entity_poly.entity_id
_entity_poly.type
_entity_poly.pdbx_seq_one_letter_code
_entity_poly.pdbx_strand_id
1 'polypeptide(L)'
;MKIVKWLGFLGLLGGLLLAGFQGIAMIMGQGDEGFYTHTLVTLFGEENFTWVQSFPVAALRSGIEFVVQSPIYGVMTCVGILLLIIHGLFVKG
;
A
#
# COMPACT_ATOMS: atom_id res chain seq x y z
N MET A 1 -11.60 7.23 -18.45
CA MET A 1 -11.72 6.54 -17.14
C MET A 1 -11.43 5.03 -17.14
N LYS A 2 -11.30 4.34 -18.29
CA LYS A 2 -10.99 2.88 -18.32
C LYS A 2 -9.65 2.53 -17.64
N ILE A 3 -8.64 3.39 -17.77
CA ILE A 3 -7.31 3.21 -17.17
C ILE A 3 -7.37 3.18 -15.64
N VAL A 4 -8.16 4.06 -15.01
CA VAL A 4 -8.29 4.11 -13.54
C VAL A 4 -8.88 2.81 -12.98
N LYS A 5 -9.85 2.23 -13.67
CA LYS A 5 -10.41 0.92 -13.33
C LYS A 5 -9.35 -0.19 -13.39
N TRP A 6 -8.56 -0.23 -14.46
CA TRP A 6 -7.50 -1.23 -14.62
C TRP A 6 -6.39 -1.06 -13.58
N LEU A 7 -5.97 0.17 -13.28
CA LEU A 7 -4.99 0.46 -12.23
C LEU A 7 -5.51 0.07 -10.84
N GLY A 8 -6.76 0.40 -10.52
CA GLY A 8 -7.38 0.01 -9.25
C GLY A 8 -7.51 -1.52 -9.12
N PHE A 9 -7.91 -2.19 -10.19
CA PHE A 9 -8.00 -3.65 -10.22
C PHE A 9 -6.64 -4.34 -10.10
N LEU A 10 -5.62 -3.88 -10.84
CA LEU A 10 -4.27 -4.42 -10.74
C LEU A 10 -3.65 -4.16 -9.37
N GLY A 11 -3.87 -2.98 -8.78
CA GLY A 11 -3.41 -2.66 -7.43
C GLY A 11 -4.07 -3.56 -6.37
N LEU A 12 -5.38 -3.77 -6.48
CA LEU A 12 -6.12 -4.67 -5.59
C LEU A 12 -5.66 -6.11 -5.75
N LEU A 13 -5.57 -6.62 -6.98
CA LEU A 13 -5.11 -7.97 -7.27
C LEU A 13 -3.68 -8.19 -6.75
N GLY A 14 -2.78 -7.24 -7.01
CA GLY A 14 -1.39 -7.29 -6.55
C GLY A 14 -1.29 -7.27 -5.02
N GLY A 15 -2.04 -6.41 -4.35
CA GLY A 15 -2.10 -6.36 -2.88
C GLY A 15 -2.63 -7.66 -2.28
N LEU A 16 -3.68 -8.25 -2.88
CA LEU A 16 -4.29 -9.49 -2.40
C LEU A 16 -3.40 -10.72 -2.64
N LEU A 17 -2.70 -10.77 -3.77
CA LEU A 17 -1.72 -11.82 -4.07
C LEU A 17 -0.51 -11.74 -3.12
N LEU A 18 -0.01 -10.54 -2.84
CA LEU A 18 1.07 -10.33 -1.86
C LEU A 18 0.63 -10.75 -0.45
N ALA A 19 -0.57 -10.35 -0.03
CA ALA A 19 -1.14 -10.77 1.25
C ALA A 19 -1.31 -12.29 1.33
N GLY A 20 -1.77 -12.92 0.25
CA GLY A 20 -1.90 -14.38 0.17
C GLY A 20 -0.55 -15.10 0.23
N PHE A 21 0.45 -14.59 -0.50
CA PHE A 21 1.82 -15.15 -0.48
C PHE A 21 2.45 -15.05 0.92
N GLN A 22 2.35 -13.88 1.56
CA GLN A 22 2.83 -13.69 2.94
C GLN A 22 2.05 -14.58 3.93
N GLY A 23 0.73 -14.74 3.74
CA GLY A 23 -0.10 -15.66 4.51
C GLY A 23 0.37 -17.11 4.43
N ILE A 24 0.74 -17.57 3.23
CA ILE A 24 1.29 -18.91 3.02
C ILE A 24 2.69 -19.03 3.67
N ALA A 25 3.55 -18.01 3.53
CA ALA A 25 4.87 -17.98 4.17
C ALA A 25 4.79 -18.08 5.70
N MET A 26 3.78 -17.44 6.29
CA MET A 26 3.49 -17.52 7.73
C MET A 26 3.15 -18.95 8.16
N ILE A 27 2.30 -19.63 7.40
CA ILE A 27 1.92 -21.03 7.67
C ILE A 27 3.11 -21.98 7.47
N MET A 28 4.05 -21.66 6.58
CA MET A 28 5.29 -22.42 6.36
C MET A 28 6.36 -22.20 7.45
N GLY A 29 6.07 -21.44 8.52
CA GLY A 29 6.99 -21.23 9.64
C GLY A 29 8.09 -20.20 9.39
N GLN A 30 7.99 -19.41 8.32
CA GLN A 30 8.86 -18.24 8.08
C GLN A 30 8.28 -16.97 8.75
N GLY A 31 7.49 -17.15 9.81
CA GLY A 31 6.22 -16.43 9.98
C GLY A 31 6.20 -15.10 10.72
N ASP A 32 7.32 -14.62 11.27
CA ASP A 32 7.31 -13.32 11.97
C ASP A 32 7.94 -12.18 11.14
N GLU A 33 8.87 -12.50 10.24
CA GLU A 33 9.59 -11.49 9.44
C GLU A 33 9.00 -11.27 8.03
N GLY A 34 7.91 -11.94 7.65
CA GLY A 34 7.35 -11.79 6.30
C GLY A 34 6.32 -10.66 6.15
N PHE A 35 5.46 -10.47 7.15
CA PHE A 35 4.29 -9.59 7.04
C PHE A 35 4.58 -8.11 7.29
N TYR A 36 5.44 -7.82 8.26
CA TYR A 36 5.70 -6.46 8.71
C TYR A 36 6.94 -5.82 8.06
N THR A 37 7.75 -6.64 7.38
CA THR A 37 9.10 -6.26 6.98
C THR A 37 9.17 -5.80 5.53
N HIS A 38 8.06 -5.92 4.78
CA HIS A 38 7.96 -5.40 3.42
C HIS A 38 7.14 -4.10 3.41
N THR A 39 7.79 -3.04 3.86
CA THR A 39 7.29 -1.66 3.81
C THR A 39 7.88 -0.93 2.61
N LEU A 40 7.31 0.23 2.25
CA LEU A 40 7.88 1.06 1.18
C LEU A 40 9.31 1.49 1.52
N VAL A 41 9.59 1.75 2.81
CA VAL A 41 10.92 2.08 3.31
C VAL A 41 11.91 0.95 3.03
N THR A 42 11.56 -0.30 3.32
CA THR A 42 12.46 -1.43 3.12
C THR A 42 12.73 -1.75 1.65
N LEU A 43 11.81 -1.39 0.74
CA LEU A 43 11.99 -1.62 -0.70
C LEU A 43 12.77 -0.50 -1.38
N PHE A 44 12.53 0.76 -1.00
CA PHE A 44 13.09 1.91 -1.67
C PHE A 44 14.23 2.58 -0.89
N GLY A 45 14.52 2.17 0.35
CA GLY A 45 15.55 2.80 1.20
C GLY A 45 15.00 3.99 2.00
N GLU A 46 15.47 4.15 3.24
CA GLU A 46 15.07 5.24 4.15
C GLU A 46 15.40 6.62 3.59
N GLU A 47 16.51 6.73 2.85
CA GLU A 47 16.98 7.97 2.26
C GLU A 47 15.94 8.62 1.34
N ASN A 48 15.14 7.80 0.65
CA ASN A 48 14.11 8.25 -0.28
C ASN A 48 12.85 8.80 0.42
N PHE A 49 12.75 8.66 1.74
CA PHE A 49 11.62 9.17 2.56
C PHE A 49 12.04 10.26 3.56
N THR A 50 13.30 10.69 3.56
CA THR A 50 13.80 11.77 4.43
C THR A 50 13.04 13.09 4.25
N TRP A 51 12.54 13.35 3.04
CA TRP A 51 11.70 14.52 2.73
C TRP A 51 10.41 14.58 3.54
N VAL A 52 9.89 13.45 4.04
CA VAL A 52 8.66 13.42 4.85
C VAL A 52 8.84 14.23 6.13
N GLN A 53 10.06 14.30 6.67
CA GLN A 53 10.39 15.10 7.85
C GLN A 53 10.36 16.62 7.58
N SER A 54 10.40 17.05 6.31
CA SER A 54 10.34 18.47 5.93
C SER A 54 8.92 19.05 5.92
N PHE A 55 7.88 18.22 6.12
CA PHE A 55 6.50 18.69 6.10
C PHE A 55 6.16 19.52 7.37
N PRO A 56 5.71 20.77 7.22
CA PRO A 56 5.41 21.64 8.36
C PRO A 56 4.12 21.27 9.09
N VAL A 57 3.22 20.51 8.43
CA VAL A 57 1.93 20.12 8.99
C VAL A 57 2.07 18.75 9.66
N ALA A 58 2.04 18.72 10.99
CA ALA A 58 2.21 17.50 11.79
C ALA A 58 1.23 16.38 11.40
N ALA A 59 -0.06 16.71 11.18
CA ALA A 59 -1.06 15.73 10.79
C ALA A 59 -0.77 15.09 9.41
N LEU A 60 -0.30 15.90 8.46
CA LEU A 60 0.03 15.41 7.12
C LEU A 60 1.29 14.54 7.16
N ARG A 61 2.27 14.96 7.94
CA ARG A 61 3.50 14.20 8.19
C ARG A 61 3.19 12.83 8.79
N SER A 62 2.42 12.77 9.87
CA SER A 62 2.04 11.49 10.51
C SER A 62 1.25 10.59 9.57
N GLY A 63 0.37 11.15 8.73
CA GLY A 63 -0.34 10.38 7.71
C GLY A 63 0.59 9.76 6.66
N ILE A 64 1.56 10.53 6.17
CA ILE A 64 2.54 10.04 5.19
C ILE A 64 3.47 9.00 5.83
N GLU A 65 3.98 9.27 7.03
CA GLU A 65 4.81 8.31 7.80
C GLU A 65 4.07 6.99 8.00
N PHE A 66 2.78 7.04 8.38
CA PHE A 66 1.95 5.85 8.50
C PHE A 66 1.86 5.04 7.20
N VAL A 67 1.62 5.71 6.07
CA VAL A 67 1.53 5.03 4.76
C VAL A 67 2.87 4.41 4.36
N VAL A 68 3.96 5.14 4.57
CA VAL A 68 5.31 4.74 4.18
C VAL A 68 5.82 3.55 5.01
N GLN A 69 5.51 3.52 6.30
CA GLN A 69 5.84 2.43 7.22
C GLN A 69 4.85 1.26 7.17
N SER A 70 3.70 1.44 6.52
CA SER A 70 2.72 0.35 6.39
C SER A 70 3.22 -0.74 5.45
N PRO A 71 2.82 -2.01 5.68
CA PRO A 71 3.09 -3.08 4.75
C PRO A 71 2.52 -2.80 3.35
N ILE A 72 3.30 -3.10 2.32
CA ILE A 72 2.96 -2.77 0.93
C ILE A 72 1.67 -3.43 0.48
N TYR A 73 1.40 -4.67 0.92
CA TYR A 73 0.15 -5.36 0.59
C TYR A 73 -1.07 -4.56 1.05
N GLY A 74 -0.99 -3.94 2.24
CA GLY A 74 -2.04 -3.11 2.82
C GLY A 74 -2.22 -1.83 2.03
N VAL A 75 -1.12 -1.13 1.73
CA VAL A 75 -1.12 0.10 0.93
C VAL A 75 -1.70 -0.15 -0.47
N MET A 76 -1.23 -1.18 -1.18
CA MET A 76 -1.72 -1.52 -2.52
C MET A 76 -3.19 -1.90 -2.52
N THR A 77 -3.63 -2.68 -1.52
CA THR A 77 -5.04 -3.08 -1.40
C THR A 77 -5.93 -1.86 -1.12
N CYS A 78 -5.55 -1.01 -0.17
CA CYS A 78 -6.30 0.21 0.16
C CYS A 78 -6.37 1.18 -1.04
N VAL A 79 -5.24 1.43 -1.72
CA VAL A 79 -5.20 2.30 -2.90
C VAL A 79 -6.03 1.71 -4.03
N GLY A 80 -5.94 0.40 -4.27
CA GLY A 80 -6.74 -0.29 -5.27
C GLY A 80 -8.25 -0.16 -5.03
N ILE A 81 -8.68 -0.38 -3.78
CA ILE A 81 -10.09 -0.21 -3.36
C ILE A 81 -10.54 1.25 -3.56
N LEU A 82 -9.74 2.23 -3.11
CA LEU A 82 -10.07 3.65 -3.26
C LEU A 82 -10.24 4.04 -4.74
N LEU A 83 -9.33 3.61 -5.61
CA LEU A 83 -9.41 3.88 -7.05
C LEU A 83 -10.66 3.26 -7.68
N LEU A 84 -11.05 2.05 -7.26
CA LEU A 84 -12.28 1.40 -7.74
C LEU A 84 -13.54 2.10 -7.23
N ILE A 85 -13.57 2.55 -5.97
CA ILE A 85 -14.69 3.32 -5.41
C ILE A 85 -14.84 4.65 -6.15
N ILE A 86 -13.75 5.39 -6.32
CA ILE A 86 -13.73 6.66 -7.08
C ILE A 86 -14.24 6.40 -8.51
N HIS A 87 -13.73 5.39 -9.19
CA HIS A 87 -14.23 5.02 -10.51
C HIS A 87 -15.74 4.74 -10.50
N GLY A 88 -16.24 3.97 -9.53
CA GLY A 88 -17.66 3.65 -9.40
C GLY A 88 -18.54 4.88 -9.15
N LEU A 89 -18.09 5.83 -8.32
CA LEU A 89 -18.81 7.07 -8.05
C LEU A 89 -18.86 7.98 -9.27
N PHE A 90 -17.72 8.16 -9.97
CA PHE A 90 -17.64 9.06 -11.12
C PHE A 90 -18.17 8.47 -12.44
N VAL A 91 -18.33 7.14 -12.55
CA VAL A 91 -18.98 6.50 -13.71
C VAL A 91 -20.50 6.53 -13.58
N LYS A 92 -21.03 6.62 -12.35
CA LYS A 92 -22.46 6.63 -12.07
C LYS A 92 -23.05 8.04 -11.92
N GLY A 93 -22.20 9.07 -11.94
CA GLY A 93 -22.56 10.49 -11.92
C GLY A 93 -22.59 11.13 -13.30
#